data_AF-A0A927J6Z0-F1
#
_entry.id   AF-A0A927J6Z0-F1
#
_cell.length_a   1.000
_cell.length_b   1.000
_cell.length_c   1.000
_cell.angle_alpha   90.00
_cell.angle_beta   90.00
_cell.angle_gamma   90.00
#
_symmetry.space_group_name_H-M   'P 1'
#
loop_
_entity.id
_entity.type
_entity.pdbx_description
1 polymer ?
#
loop_
_entity_poly.entity_id
_entity_poly.type
_entity_poly.pdbx_seq_one_letter_code
_entity_poly.pdbx_strand_id
1 'polypeptide(L)'
;MAKAKEYYRFLYDKNESVTVLKIADLMKGKNVSDKTLLWLCDKYISKISNLIDNGYADATLTRYQTTKRHIEAFLKKKYRKNDILITDLNYEFIS
;
A
#
# COMPACT_ATOMS: atom_id res chain seq x y z
N MET A 1 -22.17 -17.23 -8.49
CA MET A 1 -21.12 -16.68 -9.38
C MET A 1 -20.93 -15.16 -9.27
N ALA A 2 -21.91 -14.35 -8.83
CA ALA A 2 -21.81 -12.87 -8.80
C ALA A 2 -20.76 -12.30 -7.82
N LYS A 3 -20.69 -12.83 -6.58
CA LYS A 3 -19.81 -12.29 -5.51
C LYS A 3 -18.31 -12.33 -5.83
N ALA A 4 -17.82 -13.37 -6.50
CA ALA A 4 -16.39 -13.48 -6.84
C ALA A 4 -15.95 -12.37 -7.81
N LYS A 5 -16.84 -11.98 -8.74
CA LYS A 5 -16.60 -10.91 -9.70
C LYS A 5 -16.61 -9.52 -9.04
N GLU A 6 -17.42 -9.34 -8.01
CA GLU A 6 -17.43 -8.12 -7.17
C GLU A 6 -16.13 -7.99 -6.39
N TYR A 7 -15.65 -9.05 -5.73
CA TYR A 7 -14.37 -9.03 -5.01
C TYR A 7 -13.17 -8.89 -5.95
N TYR A 8 -13.24 -9.46 -7.15
CA TYR A 8 -12.24 -9.21 -8.20
C TYR A 8 -12.16 -7.72 -8.54
N ARG A 9 -13.31 -7.07 -8.79
CA ARG A 9 -13.37 -5.63 -9.08
C ARG A 9 -12.87 -4.80 -7.91
N PHE A 10 -13.28 -5.13 -6.69
CA PHE A 10 -12.80 -4.47 -5.48
C PHE A 10 -11.28 -4.49 -5.35
N LEU A 11 -10.64 -5.65 -5.56
CA LEU A 11 -9.18 -5.78 -5.55
C LEU A 11 -8.52 -5.03 -6.71
N TYR A 12 -9.15 -5.07 -7.90
CA TYR A 12 -8.67 -4.39 -9.10
C TYR A 12 -8.71 -2.86 -8.95
N ASP A 13 -9.82 -2.30 -8.47
CA ASP A 13 -10.01 -0.86 -8.24
C ASP A 13 -9.07 -0.32 -7.15
N LYS A 14 -8.73 -1.17 -6.17
CA LYS A 14 -7.71 -0.87 -5.15
C LYS A 14 -6.27 -1.03 -5.64
N ASN A 15 -6.08 -1.45 -6.90
CA ASN A 15 -4.78 -1.75 -7.49
C ASN A 15 -3.99 -2.81 -6.70
N GLU A 16 -4.71 -3.68 -5.99
CA GLU A 16 -4.16 -4.78 -5.21
C GLU A 16 -3.90 -6.01 -6.08
N SER A 17 -2.97 -6.86 -5.64
CA SER A 17 -2.79 -8.17 -6.28
C SER A 17 -4.07 -8.99 -6.20
N VAL A 18 -4.63 -9.34 -7.35
CA VAL A 18 -5.78 -10.22 -7.46
C VAL A 18 -5.31 -11.66 -7.40
N THR A 19 -5.57 -12.35 -6.29
CA THR A 19 -5.27 -13.78 -6.14
C THR A 19 -6.52 -14.56 -5.75
N VAL A 20 -6.56 -15.84 -6.13
CA VAL A 20 -7.66 -16.75 -5.76
C VAL A 20 -7.82 -16.83 -4.25
N LEU A 21 -6.70 -16.83 -3.50
CA LEU A 21 -6.68 -16.79 -2.04
C LEU A 21 -7.34 -15.53 -1.47
N LYS A 22 -7.02 -14.34 -2.00
CA LYS A 22 -7.63 -13.08 -1.53
C LYS A 22 -9.12 -13.01 -1.83
N ILE A 23 -9.54 -13.44 -3.01
CA ILE A 23 -10.96 -13.53 -3.35
C ILE A 23 -11.67 -14.51 -2.40
N ALA A 24 -11.06 -15.65 -2.11
CA ALA A 24 -11.60 -16.63 -1.17
C ALA A 24 -11.68 -16.10 0.27
N ASP A 25 -10.69 -15.35 0.73
CA ASP A 25 -10.69 -14.74 2.06
C ASP A 25 -11.75 -13.64 2.19
N LEU A 26 -11.89 -12.77 1.16
CA LEU A 26 -12.96 -11.77 1.09
C LEU A 26 -14.35 -12.43 1.10
N MET A 27 -14.52 -13.52 0.36
CA MET A 27 -15.78 -14.29 0.35
C MET A 27 -16.10 -14.93 1.72
N LYS A 28 -15.07 -15.23 2.52
CA LYS A 28 -15.20 -15.74 3.90
C LYS A 28 -15.38 -14.63 4.94
N GLY A 29 -15.49 -13.37 4.52
CA GLY A 29 -15.65 -12.22 5.43
C GLY A 29 -14.38 -11.89 6.22
N LYS A 30 -13.22 -12.44 5.83
CA LYS A 30 -11.95 -11.97 6.39
C LYS A 30 -11.67 -10.61 5.77
N ASN A 31 -11.52 -9.60 6.62
CA ASN A 31 -11.01 -8.31 6.20
C ASN A 31 -9.60 -8.52 5.64
N VAL A 32 -9.46 -8.38 4.32
CA VAL A 32 -8.16 -8.12 3.72
C VAL A 32 -7.72 -6.79 4.32
N SER A 33 -6.68 -6.83 5.15
CA SER A 33 -6.20 -5.63 5.83
C SER A 33 -5.75 -4.62 4.79
N ASP A 34 -6.52 -3.55 4.61
CA ASP A 34 -6.18 -2.42 3.73
C ASP A 34 -4.90 -1.67 4.15
N LYS A 35 -4.30 -2.05 5.29
CA LYS A 35 -3.06 -1.47 5.79
C LYS A 35 -1.87 -2.08 5.06
N THR A 36 -1.57 -1.53 3.90
CA THR A 36 -0.36 -1.81 3.13
C THR A 36 0.76 -0.83 3.47
N LEU A 37 1.98 -1.10 2.97
CA LEU A 37 3.11 -0.22 3.14
C LEU A 37 2.88 1.12 2.43
N LEU A 38 2.41 1.12 1.19
CA LEU A 38 2.19 2.38 0.46
C LEU A 38 1.03 3.18 1.04
N TRP A 39 -0.03 2.52 1.53
CA TRP A 39 -1.10 3.18 2.29
C TRP A 39 -0.54 3.90 3.53
N LEU A 40 0.38 3.26 4.27
CA LEU A 40 1.00 3.87 5.44
C LEU A 40 1.86 5.08 5.04
N CYS A 41 2.62 4.97 3.95
CA CYS A 41 3.39 6.10 3.40
C CYS A 41 2.47 7.27 3.06
N ASP A 42 1.37 7.04 2.34
CA ASP A 42 0.40 8.09 1.97
C ASP A 42 -0.24 8.73 3.19
N LYS A 43 -0.64 7.92 4.17
CA LYS A 43 -1.18 8.42 5.44
C LYS A 43 -0.19 9.35 6.14
N TYR A 44 1.09 8.99 6.15
CA TYR A 44 2.13 9.81 6.78
C TYR A 44 2.42 11.08 5.96
N ILE A 45 2.49 10.99 4.63
CA ILE A 45 2.67 12.13 3.73
C ILE A 45 1.54 13.13 3.89
N SER A 46 0.27 12.70 3.94
CA SER A 46 -0.87 13.58 4.20
C SER A 46 -0.76 14.28 5.56
N LYS A 47 -0.29 13.56 6.60
CA LYS A 47 -0.05 14.17 7.92
C LYS A 47 1.02 15.27 7.83
N ILE A 48 2.13 15.04 7.13
CA ILE A 48 3.19 16.04 6.94
C ILE A 48 2.70 17.21 6.11
N SER A 49 1.93 16.96 5.04
CA SER A 49 1.36 18.01 4.19
C SER A 49 0.47 18.98 4.97
N ASN A 50 -0.28 18.48 5.96
CA ASN A 50 -1.12 19.31 6.83
C ASN A 50 -0.33 20.13 7.85
N LEU A 51 0.98 19.88 8.00
CA LEU A 51 1.87 20.58 8.93
C LEU A 51 2.91 21.45 8.20
N ILE A 52 2.77 21.60 6.88
CA ILE A 52 3.50 22.61 6.11
C ILE A 52 3.12 23.99 6.67
N ASP A 53 4.11 24.87 6.79
CA ASP A 53 4.04 26.18 7.46
C ASP A 53 3.87 26.13 8.99
N ASN A 54 3.68 24.94 9.57
CA ASN A 54 3.62 24.72 11.03
C ASN A 54 4.78 23.85 11.53
N GLY A 55 5.99 24.15 11.04
CA GLY A 55 7.23 23.50 11.44
C GLY A 55 7.82 22.51 10.43
N TYR A 56 7.13 22.26 9.30
CA TYR A 56 7.68 21.48 8.18
C TYR A 56 7.84 22.36 6.94
N ALA A 57 9.00 22.25 6.29
CA ALA A 57 9.27 22.88 5.00
C ALA A 57 8.77 22.01 3.83
N ASP A 58 8.43 22.63 2.69
CA ASP A 58 8.04 21.92 1.45
C ASP A 58 9.08 20.90 0.96
N ALA A 59 10.36 21.21 1.15
CA ALA A 59 11.46 20.31 0.84
C ALA A 59 11.32 18.98 1.62
N THR A 60 10.79 19.02 2.85
CA THR A 60 10.55 17.83 3.66
C THR A 60 9.43 16.99 3.08
N LEU A 61 8.30 17.59 2.68
CA LEU A 61 7.21 16.88 2.00
C LEU A 61 7.69 16.21 0.71
N THR A 62 8.47 16.96 -0.09
CA THR A 62 9.06 16.46 -1.35
C THR A 62 9.95 15.24 -1.12
N ARG A 63 10.76 15.25 -0.05
CA ARG A 63 11.59 14.10 0.33
C ARG A 63 10.74 12.87 0.66
N TYR A 64 9.67 13.03 1.45
CA TYR A 64 8.80 11.90 1.77
C TYR A 64 8.11 11.31 0.54
N GLN A 65 7.60 12.15 -0.36
CA GLN A 65 7.02 11.71 -1.64
C GLN A 65 8.05 10.98 -2.51
N THR A 66 9.29 11.47 -2.53
CA THR A 66 10.40 10.84 -3.27
C THR A 66 10.75 9.47 -2.68
N THR A 67 10.83 9.36 -1.34
CA THR A 67 11.02 8.08 -0.66
C THR A 67 9.92 7.08 -1.00
N LYS A 68 8.64 7.50 -1.02
CA LYS A 68 7.53 6.62 -1.44
C LYS A 68 7.75 6.07 -2.86
N ARG A 69 8.14 6.92 -3.82
CA ARG A 69 8.43 6.48 -5.20
C ARG A 69 9.58 5.47 -5.25
N HIS A 70 10.60 5.64 -4.42
CA HIS A 70 11.70 4.67 -4.32
C HIS A 70 11.23 3.33 -3.73
N ILE A 71 10.37 3.36 -2.72
CA ILE A 71 9.75 2.15 -2.15
C ILE A 71 8.92 1.43 -3.22
N GLU A 72 8.08 2.13 -3.97
CA GLU A 72 7.29 1.57 -5.08
C GLU A 72 8.18 0.89 -6.14
N ALA A 73 9.26 1.56 -6.53
CA ALA A 73 10.21 1.02 -7.50
C ALA A 73 10.94 -0.23 -6.95
N PHE A 74 11.31 -0.21 -5.67
CA PHE A 74 11.95 -1.32 -4.98
C PHE A 74 11.03 -2.55 -4.89
N LEU A 75 9.77 -2.35 -4.51
CA LEU A 75 8.76 -3.40 -4.46
C LEU A 75 8.56 -4.07 -5.83
N LYS A 76 8.49 -3.28 -6.89
CA LYS A 76 8.38 -3.80 -8.27
C LYS A 76 9.65 -4.55 -8.70
N LYS A 77 10.84 -4.07 -8.31
CA LYS A 77 12.12 -4.65 -8.70
C LYS A 77 12.46 -5.95 -7.95
N LYS A 78 12.44 -5.92 -6.60
CA LYS A 78 12.85 -7.04 -5.73
C LYS A 78 11.71 -8.03 -5.51
N TYR A 79 10.51 -7.53 -5.23
CA TYR A 79 9.38 -8.39 -4.83
C TYR A 79 8.39 -8.70 -5.95
N ARG A 80 8.50 -8.03 -7.12
CA ARG A 80 7.52 -8.11 -8.22
C ARG A 80 6.09 -7.81 -7.78
N LYS A 81 5.94 -6.95 -6.77
CA LYS A 81 4.65 -6.54 -6.20
C LYS A 81 4.46 -5.04 -6.39
N ASN A 82 3.20 -4.64 -6.56
CA ASN A 82 2.84 -3.22 -6.56
C ASN A 82 2.77 -2.66 -5.13
N ASP A 83 2.48 -3.51 -4.13
CA ASP A 83 2.41 -3.15 -2.72
C ASP A 83 2.61 -4.39 -1.83
N ILE A 84 2.71 -4.20 -0.52
CA ILE A 84 2.86 -5.27 0.47
C ILE A 84 2.01 -4.97 1.70
N LEU A 85 1.37 -6.00 2.27
CA LEU A 85 0.66 -5.87 3.55
C LEU A 85 1.68 -5.59 4.66
N ILE A 86 1.31 -4.76 5.64
CA ILE A 86 2.20 -4.52 6.80
C ILE A 86 2.49 -5.83 7.54
N THR A 87 1.54 -6.75 7.59
CA THR A 87 1.70 -8.08 8.20
C THR A 87 2.70 -8.97 7.49
N ASP A 88 2.99 -8.69 6.22
CA ASP A 88 3.89 -9.49 5.38
C ASP A 88 5.30 -8.88 5.33
N LEU A 89 5.54 -7.75 6.00
CA LEU A 89 6.86 -7.14 6.12
C LEU A 89 7.75 -7.97 7.05
N ASN A 90 8.98 -8.22 6.60
CA ASN A 90 9.98 -8.98 7.35
C ASN A 90 11.33 -8.23 7.33
N TYR A 91 12.32 -8.74 8.08
CA TYR A 91 13.65 -8.12 8.17
C TYR A 91 14.39 -8.05 6.83
N GLU A 92 14.07 -8.95 5.87
CA GLU A 92 14.65 -8.92 4.52
C GLU A 92 14.26 -7.66 3.73
N PHE A 93 13.19 -6.97 4.15
CA PHE A 93 12.76 -5.72 3.55
C PHE A 93 13.70 -4.56 3.85
N ILE A 94 14.30 -4.54 5.05
CA ILE A 94 15.19 -3.48 5.53
C ILE A 94 16.68 -3.84 5.44
N SER A 95 16.99 -5.07 5.00
CA SER A 95 18.34 -5.57 4.75
C SER A 95 18.72 -5.47 3.28
#